data_AF-A0A162AEP2-F1
#
_entry.id   AF-A0A162AEP2-F1
#
_cell.length_a   1.000
_cell.length_b   1.000
_cell.length_c   1.000
_cell.angle_alpha   90.00
_cell.angle_beta   90.00
_cell.angle_gamma   90.00
#
_symmetry.space_group_name_H-M   'P 1'
#
loop_
_entity.id
_entity.type
_entity.pdbx_description
1 polymer ?
#
loop_
_entity_poly.entity_id
_entity_poly.type
_entity_poly.pdbx_seq_one_letter_code
_entity_poly.pdbx_strand_id
1 'polypeptide(L)' 'MKKLNLLMVFVLLFSTFYAAAADKYYTAYGGSEASATTNVIRAWREAANSSNTPTSVQCQRVGLGSVWQCTARGYA' A
#
# COMPACT_ATOMS: atom_id res chain seq x y z
N MET A 1 -40.00 -26.53 -2.22
CA MET A 1 -38.98 -25.94 -1.33
C MET A 1 -37.52 -26.17 -1.81
N LYS A 2 -37.24 -26.24 -3.12
CA LYS A 2 -35.86 -26.44 -3.65
C LYS A 2 -35.18 -25.16 -4.18
N LYS A 3 -35.96 -24.12 -4.50
CA LYS A 3 -35.46 -22.89 -5.14
C LYS A 3 -34.84 -21.86 -4.17
N LEU A 4 -35.21 -21.89 -2.88
CA LEU A 4 -34.67 -20.96 -1.88
C LEU A 4 -33.21 -21.25 -1.50
N ASN A 5 -32.82 -22.53 -1.41
CA ASN A 5 -31.45 -22.90 -1.03
C ASN A 5 -30.41 -22.49 -2.10
N LEU A 6 -30.81 -22.45 -3.37
CA LEU A 6 -29.91 -22.07 -4.45
C LEU A 6 -29.59 -20.55 -4.46
N LEU A 7 -30.56 -19.72 -4.07
CA LEU A 7 -30.40 -18.26 -4.00
C LEU A 7 -29.50 -17.82 -2.84
N MET A 8 -29.59 -18.49 -1.68
CA MET A 8 -28.73 -18.17 -0.53
C MET A 8 -27.24 -18.50 -0.76
N VAL A 9 -26.94 -19.57 -1.49
CA VAL A 9 -25.55 -19.94 -1.84
C VAL A 9 -24.91 -18.90 -2.77
N PHE A 10 -25.70 -18.30 -3.67
CA PHE A 10 -25.19 -17.29 -4.61
C PHE A 10 -24.81 -15.97 -3.92
N VAL A 11 -25.52 -15.58 -2.86
CA VAL A 11 -25.25 -14.35 -2.09
C VAL A 11 -24.01 -14.50 -1.20
N LEU A 12 -23.78 -15.70 -0.66
CA LEU A 12 -22.59 -15.99 0.18
C LEU A 12 -21.29 -16.07 -0.64
N LEU A 13 -21.35 -16.45 -1.92
CA LEU A 13 -20.18 -16.51 -2.80
C LEU A 13 -19.80 -15.14 -3.38
N PHE A 14 -20.72 -14.17 -3.45
CA PHE A 14 -20.43 -12.84 -3.97
C PHE A 14 -19.83 -11.89 -2.91
N SER A 15 -19.99 -12.20 -1.64
CA SER A 15 -19.55 -11.35 -0.52
C SER A 15 -18.06 -11.46 -0.21
N THR A 16 -17.34 -12.43 -0.79
CA THR A 16 -15.90 -12.66 -0.53
C THR A 16 -14.94 -11.85 -1.42
N PHE A 17 -15.44 -11.07 -2.38
CA PHE A 17 -14.57 -10.36 -3.34
C PHE A 17 -14.18 -8.94 -2.95
N TYR A 18 -14.66 -8.41 -1.83
CA TYR A 18 -14.24 -7.10 -1.33
C TYR A 18 -12.99 -7.19 -0.46
N ALA A 19 -11.91 -7.76 -0.99
CA ALA A 19 -10.59 -7.37 -0.55
C ALA A 19 -10.34 -5.98 -1.13
N ALA A 20 -10.86 -4.94 -0.46
CA ALA A 20 -10.56 -3.57 -0.82
C ALA A 20 -9.04 -3.42 -0.85
N ALA A 21 -8.48 -3.13 -2.01
CA ALA A 21 -7.08 -2.77 -2.16
C ALA A 21 -6.87 -1.50 -1.32
N ALA A 22 -6.46 -1.69 -0.07
CA ALA A 22 -6.25 -0.59 0.85
C ALA A 22 -5.00 0.15 0.37
N ASP A 23 -5.18 1.42 0.02
CA ASP A 23 -4.09 2.31 -0.33
C ASP A 23 -3.10 2.35 0.87
N LYS A 24 -1.87 1.92 0.64
CA LYS A 24 -0.81 1.85 1.64
C LYS A 24 0.04 3.11 1.54
N TYR A 25 0.25 3.76 2.69
CA TYR A 25 1.07 4.96 2.82
C TYR A 25 2.20 4.70 3.80
N TYR A 26 3.42 5.01 3.39
CA TYR A 26 4.60 4.90 4.27
C TYR A 26 5.50 6.12 4.10
N THR A 27 6.14 6.52 5.19
CA THR A 27 7.14 7.58 5.21
C THR A 27 8.44 7.01 5.75
N ALA A 28 9.55 7.31 5.08
CA ALA A 28 10.89 6.96 5.55
C ALA A 28 11.86 8.12 5.36
N TYR A 29 12.97 8.05 6.09
CA TYR A 29 14.00 9.09 6.10
C TYR A 29 15.34 8.56 5.57
N GLY A 30 16.20 9.48 5.16
CA GLY A 30 17.56 9.17 4.70
C GLY A 30 18.45 10.40 4.67
N GLY A 31 19.78 10.19 4.63
CA GLY A 31 20.78 11.26 4.53
C GLY A 31 20.91 11.85 3.12
N SER A 32 20.31 11.19 2.13
CA SER A 32 20.18 11.64 0.75
C SER A 32 18.80 11.23 0.21
N GLU A 33 18.34 11.91 -0.84
CA GLU A 33 17.07 11.59 -1.50
C GLU A 33 17.02 10.13 -1.96
N ALA A 34 18.11 9.66 -2.60
CA ALA A 34 18.22 8.28 -3.05
C ALA A 34 18.06 7.28 -1.88
N SER A 35 18.75 7.51 -0.75
CA SER A 35 18.65 6.63 0.41
C SER A 35 17.24 6.61 1.02
N ALA A 36 16.58 7.78 1.11
CA ALA A 36 15.22 7.90 1.63
C ALA A 36 14.20 7.22 0.71
N THR A 37 14.38 7.34 -0.61
CA THR A 37 13.57 6.67 -1.63
C THR A 37 13.67 5.15 -1.54
N THR A 38 14.89 4.60 -1.47
CA THR A 38 15.07 3.15 -1.32
C THR A 38 14.43 2.64 -0.03
N ASN A 39 14.60 3.38 1.07
CA ASN A 39 14.03 3.01 2.36
C ASN A 39 12.49 3.03 2.33
N VAL A 40 11.86 4.05 1.73
CA VAL A 40 10.40 4.16 1.72
C VAL A 40 9.76 3.12 0.79
N ILE A 41 10.38 2.79 -0.34
CA ILE A 41 9.88 1.74 -1.25
C ILE A 41 9.96 0.38 -0.57
N ARG A 42 11.07 0.07 0.10
CA ARG A 42 11.22 -1.18 0.87
C ARG A 42 10.16 -1.28 1.97
N ALA A 43 10.02 -0.24 2.79
CA ALA A 43 9.04 -0.21 3.88
C ALA A 43 7.60 -0.36 3.36
N TRP A 44 7.27 0.30 2.24
CA TRP A 44 5.97 0.16 1.60
C TRP A 44 5.71 -1.27 1.14
N ARG A 45 6.68 -1.93 0.48
CA ARG A 45 6.55 -3.32 0.01
C ARG A 45 6.35 -4.31 1.14
N GLU A 46 7.13 -4.17 2.21
CA GLU A 46 7.01 -5.00 3.41
C GLU A 46 5.62 -4.87 4.04
N ALA A 47 5.09 -3.65 4.13
CA ALA A 47 3.78 -3.40 4.71
C ALA A 47 2.58 -3.71 3.81
N ALA A 48 2.78 -3.59 2.50
CA ALA A 48 1.83 -4.02 1.49
C ALA A 48 1.82 -5.55 1.33
N ASN A 49 2.84 -6.24 1.86
CA ASN A 49 3.11 -7.66 1.59
C ASN A 49 3.08 -7.94 0.07
N SER A 50 3.69 -7.05 -0.70
CA SER A 50 3.63 -7.04 -2.15
C SER A 50 4.99 -6.74 -2.76
N SER A 51 5.30 -7.40 -3.88
CA SER A 51 6.50 -7.10 -4.69
C SER A 51 6.29 -5.92 -5.63
N ASN A 52 5.07 -5.37 -5.69
CA ASN A 52 4.73 -4.24 -6.53
C ASN A 52 5.53 -2.99 -6.14
N THR A 53 5.60 -2.05 -7.07
CA THR A 53 6.19 -0.74 -6.81
C THR A 53 5.07 0.21 -6.40
N PRO A 54 5.27 1.06 -5.38
CA PRO A 54 4.29 2.09 -5.03
C PRO A 54 3.98 2.95 -6.25
N THR A 55 2.71 3.32 -6.40
CA THR A 55 2.20 4.16 -7.49
C THR A 55 2.84 5.55 -7.50
N SER A 56 3.18 6.09 -6.33
CA SER A 56 3.91 7.34 -6.23
C SER A 56 4.90 7.34 -5.07
N VAL A 57 5.99 8.08 -5.27
CA VAL A 57 6.97 8.42 -4.24
C VAL A 57 7.20 9.94 -4.31
N GLN A 58 7.08 10.61 -3.17
CA GLN A 58 7.34 12.04 -3.05
C GLN A 58 8.38 12.27 -1.99
N CYS A 59 9.43 13.01 -2.33
CA CYS A 59 10.52 13.32 -1.43
C CYS A 59 10.59 14.82 -1.18
N GLN A 60 10.90 15.18 0.07
CA GLN A 60 11.12 16.54 0.49
C GLN A 60 12.26 16.57 1.52
N ARG A 61 13.03 17.65 1.53
CA ARG A 61 13.95 17.93 2.62
C ARG A 61 13.16 18.39 3.84
N VAL A 62 13.51 17.87 5.01
CA VAL A 62 12.85 18.23 6.27
C VAL A 62 13.84 18.69 7.32
N GLY A 63 13.45 19.73 8.05
CA GLY A 63 14.29 20.38 9.05
C GLY A 63 15.39 21.28 8.47
N LEU A 64 16.23 21.81 9.35
CA LEU A 64 17.39 22.67 9.01
C LEU A 64 18.62 21.87 8.51
N GLY A 65 18.44 20.59 8.15
CA GLY A 65 19.54 19.66 7.85
C GLY A 65 19.47 18.98 6.48
N SER A 66 20.40 18.05 6.25
CA SER A 66 20.50 17.21 5.04
C SER A 66 19.56 15.99 5.04
N VAL A 67 18.57 15.96 5.93
CA VAL A 67 17.63 14.84 6.05
C VAL A 67 16.56 14.96 4.96
N TRP A 68 16.39 13.86 4.25
CA TRP A 68 15.32 13.66 3.28
C TRP A 68 14.21 12.83 3.91
N GLN A 69 12.98 13.27 3.73
CA GLN A 69 11.78 12.52 4.03
C GLN A 69 11.13 12.15 2.70
N CYS A 70 10.91 10.86 2.48
CA CYS A 70 10.15 10.38 1.33
C CYS A 70 8.88 9.67 1.81
N THR A 71 7.80 9.86 1.07
CA THR A 71 6.50 9.23 1.29
C THR A 71 6.13 8.41 0.06
N ALA A 72 5.82 7.14 0.24
CA ALA A 72 5.35 6.24 -0.80
C ALA A 72 3.87 5.94 -0.62
N ARG A 73 3.15 5.85 -1.75
CA ARG A 73 1.72 5.57 -1.81
C ARG A 73 1.43 4.58 -2.93
N GLY A 74 0.49 3.67 -2.70
CA GLY A 74 0.01 2.79 -3.77
C GLY A 74 -0.92 1.69 -3.29
N TYR A 75 -1.37 0.89 -4.25
CA TYR A 75 -2.16 -0.31 -4.00
C TYR A 75 -1.24 -1.54 -3.99
N ALA A 76 -1.45 -2.43 -3.02
CA ALA A 76 -0.72 -3.68 -2.89
C ALA A 76 -1.02 -4.65 -4.04
#